data_AF-A0A8T1RGG9-F1
#
_entry.id   AF-A0A8T1RGG9-F1
#
_cell.length_a   1.000
_cell.length_b   1.000
_cell.length_c   1.000
_cell.angle_alpha   90.00
_cell.angle_beta   90.00
_cell.angle_gamma   90.00
#
_symmetry.space_group_name_H-M   'P 1'
#
loop_
_entity.id
_entity.type
_entity.pdbx_description
1 polymer ?
#
loop_
_entity_poly.entity_id
_entity_poly.type
_entity_poly.pdbx_seq_one_letter_code
_entity_poly.pdbx_strand_id
1 'polypeptide(L)'
;MDRFDKQILQKLGLDIARYKRAHVCPAQKLLDDMLGQKLEMVRDPIDAPHKDPEIDEGGIHLFKHAPRGIVFDYIDEFQQPRKKPRILPGKEIDEKSKKFRRQIQSAAVNAEDIMATARDACQKALARLEAKDAAAKAAAKREEERIAELKRIRGERWLPSIAREMRKYP
;
A
#
# COMPACT_ATOMS: atom_id res chain seq x y z
N MET A 1 10.55 -15.96 -13.53
CA MET A 1 12.02 -15.81 -13.59
C MET A 1 12.35 -15.39 -14.99
N ASP A 2 12.74 -14.14 -15.12
CA ASP A 2 12.71 -13.44 -16.39
C ASP A 2 13.98 -13.72 -17.19
N ARG A 3 13.94 -13.40 -18.48
CA ARG A 3 15.06 -13.66 -19.40
C ARG A 3 16.34 -12.94 -18.92
N PHE A 4 16.17 -11.78 -18.29
CA PHE A 4 17.25 -10.99 -17.68
C PHE A 4 17.87 -11.69 -16.47
N ASP A 5 17.07 -12.22 -15.54
CA ASP A 5 17.58 -12.90 -14.35
C ASP A 5 18.43 -14.12 -14.70
N LYS A 6 18.02 -14.88 -15.72
CA LYS A 6 18.77 -16.03 -16.22
C LYS A 6 20.13 -15.61 -16.79
N GLN A 7 20.18 -14.48 -17.49
CA GLN A 7 21.40 -13.95 -18.07
C GLN A 7 22.37 -13.42 -17.00
N ILE A 8 21.85 -12.83 -15.91
CA ILE A 8 22.64 -12.39 -14.76
C ILE A 8 23.25 -13.60 -14.04
N LEU A 9 22.45 -14.63 -13.75
CA LEU A 9 22.96 -15.83 -13.08
C LEU A 9 23.98 -16.59 -13.92
N GLN A 10 23.79 -16.64 -15.24
CA GLN A 10 24.75 -17.23 -16.16
C GLN A 10 26.09 -16.46 -16.17
N LYS A 11 26.06 -15.12 -16.12
CA LYS A 11 27.28 -14.29 -16.02
C LYS A 11 28.01 -14.45 -14.69
N LEU A 12 27.29 -14.69 -13.60
CA LEU A 12 27.86 -14.90 -12.27
C LEU A 12 28.29 -16.35 -12.01
N GLY A 13 28.15 -17.25 -12.99
CA GLY A 13 28.48 -18.67 -12.84
C GLY A 13 27.59 -19.41 -11.83
N LEU A 14 26.42 -18.84 -11.49
CA LEU A 14 25.49 -19.40 -10.52
C LEU A 14 24.47 -20.30 -11.24
N ASP A 15 24.40 -21.55 -10.82
CA ASP A 15 23.41 -22.51 -11.33
C ASP A 15 22.00 -22.09 -10.90
N ILE A 16 21.11 -21.94 -11.89
CA ILE A 16 19.70 -21.57 -11.74
C ILE A 16 18.99 -22.51 -10.77
N ALA A 17 19.29 -23.82 -10.80
CA ALA A 17 18.70 -24.81 -9.91
C ALA A 17 19.17 -24.64 -8.45
N ARG A 18 20.37 -24.10 -8.24
CA ARG A 18 20.90 -23.77 -6.92
C ARG A 18 20.30 -22.47 -6.39
N TYR A 19 20.23 -21.44 -7.22
CA TYR A 19 19.62 -20.15 -6.88
C TYR A 19 18.13 -20.29 -6.51
N LYS A 20 17.37 -21.07 -7.30
CA LYS A 20 15.95 -21.33 -7.04
C LYS A 20 15.73 -22.07 -5.72
N ARG A 21 16.56 -23.06 -5.39
CA ARG A 21 16.52 -23.76 -4.09
C ARG A 21 16.88 -22.84 -2.92
N ALA A 22 17.87 -21.96 -3.09
CA ALA A 22 18.33 -21.08 -2.02
C ALA A 22 17.35 -19.96 -1.67
N HIS A 23 16.61 -19.42 -2.65
CA HIS A 23 15.74 -18.25 -2.43
C HIS A 23 14.25 -18.55 -2.45
N VAL A 24 13.77 -19.44 -3.33
CA VAL A 24 12.32 -19.68 -3.49
C VAL A 24 11.80 -20.61 -2.39
N CYS A 25 12.55 -21.66 -2.03
CA CYS A 25 12.10 -22.60 -1.00
C CYS A 25 11.98 -21.99 0.40
N PRO A 26 12.90 -21.13 0.89
CA PRO A 26 12.74 -20.52 2.22
C PRO A 26 11.58 -19.53 2.27
N ALA A 27 11.36 -18.75 1.21
CA ALA A 27 10.25 -17.82 1.14
C ALA A 27 8.90 -18.54 1.10
N GLN A 28 8.79 -19.63 0.35
CA GLN A 28 7.57 -20.46 0.35
C GLN A 28 7.31 -21.12 1.69
N LYS A 29 8.34 -21.70 2.33
CA LYS A 29 8.18 -22.29 3.66
C LYS A 29 7.71 -21.27 4.69
N LEU A 30 8.26 -20.06 4.69
CA LEU A 30 7.83 -18.99 5.60
C LEU A 30 6.35 -18.62 5.36
N LEU A 31 5.92 -18.54 4.11
CA LEU A 31 4.52 -18.27 3.78
C LEU A 31 3.60 -19.42 4.20
N ASP A 32 4.00 -20.67 3.96
CA ASP A 32 3.27 -21.86 4.38
C ASP A 32 3.16 -21.94 5.91
N ASP A 33 4.24 -21.61 6.64
CA ASP A 33 4.25 -21.54 8.10
C ASP A 33 3.32 -20.43 8.61
N MET A 34 3.32 -19.25 7.96
CA MET A 34 2.42 -18.15 8.31
C MET A 34 0.95 -18.48 8.04
N LEU A 35 0.65 -19.18 6.95
CA LEU A 35 -0.71 -19.63 6.63
C LEU A 35 -1.15 -20.72 7.60
N GLY A 36 -0.31 -21.73 7.86
CA GLY A 36 -0.60 -22.82 8.79
C GLY A 36 -0.78 -22.37 10.24
N GLN A 37 -0.06 -21.34 10.69
CA GLN A 37 -0.24 -20.77 12.03
C GLN A 37 -1.49 -19.91 12.17
N LYS A 38 -1.94 -19.24 11.10
CA LYS A 38 -3.02 -18.25 11.17
C LYS A 38 -4.38 -18.75 10.70
N LEU A 39 -4.44 -19.86 9.96
CA LEU A 39 -5.67 -20.36 9.36
C LEU A 39 -5.92 -21.82 9.76
N GLU A 40 -6.89 -22.03 10.64
CA GLU A 40 -7.52 -23.33 10.83
C GLU A 40 -8.55 -23.54 9.71
N MET A 41 -8.23 -24.36 8.72
CA MET A 41 -9.19 -24.72 7.67
C MET A 41 -10.22 -25.71 8.23
N VAL A 42 -11.39 -25.18 8.63
CA VAL A 42 -12.56 -26.00 8.94
C VAL A 42 -13.03 -26.68 7.65
N ARG A 43 -12.75 -27.98 7.53
CA ARG A 43 -13.13 -28.83 6.40
C ARG A 43 -14.51 -29.44 6.61
N ASP A 44 -15.50 -28.62 6.92
CA ASP A 44 -16.87 -29.11 6.87
C ASP A 44 -17.30 -29.14 5.39
N PRO A 45 -17.77 -30.29 4.87
CA PRO A 45 -18.39 -30.32 3.55
C PRO A 45 -19.67 -29.49 3.61
N ILE A 46 -19.64 -28.30 3.04
CA ILE A 46 -20.85 -27.50 2.85
C ILE A 46 -21.56 -28.11 1.65
N ASP A 47 -22.66 -28.84 1.90
CA ASP A 47 -23.62 -29.20 0.85
C ASP A 47 -24.16 -27.91 0.23
N ALA A 48 -23.63 -27.56 -0.94
CA ALA A 48 -24.11 -26.44 -1.72
C ALA A 48 -25.49 -26.82 -2.29
N PRO A 49 -26.58 -26.10 -1.96
CA PRO A 49 -27.83 -26.29 -2.68
C PRO A 49 -27.63 -25.76 -4.09
N HIS A 50 -27.80 -26.62 -5.08
CA HIS A 50 -27.94 -26.26 -6.48
C HIS A 50 -29.22 -25.43 -6.65
N LYS A 51 -29.10 -24.12 -6.45
CA LYS A 51 -30.04 -23.15 -6.97
C LYS A 51 -29.26 -22.20 -7.85
N ASP A 52 -29.64 -22.20 -9.13
CA ASP A 52 -29.20 -21.19 -10.09
C ASP A 52 -29.47 -19.81 -9.47
N PRO A 53 -28.47 -18.91 -9.39
CA PRO A 53 -28.71 -17.59 -8.87
C PRO A 53 -29.60 -16.85 -9.86
N GLU A 54 -30.86 -16.64 -9.47
CA GLU A 54 -31.67 -15.56 -10.02
C GLU A 54 -30.81 -14.29 -10.02
N ILE A 55 -30.76 -13.65 -11.18
CA ILE A 55 -29.93 -12.49 -11.47
C ILE A 55 -30.46 -11.34 -10.61
N ASP A 56 -29.96 -11.25 -9.38
CA ASP A 56 -30.44 -10.31 -8.38
C ASP A 56 -29.50 -9.11 -8.27
N GLU A 57 -29.67 -8.21 -9.23
CA GLU A 57 -29.37 -6.77 -9.19
C GLU A 57 -28.28 -6.33 -8.19
N GLY A 58 -27.02 -6.42 -8.62
CA GLY A 58 -25.93 -5.48 -8.33
C GLY A 58 -25.75 -5.02 -6.88
N GLY A 59 -25.24 -5.88 -5.99
CA GLY A 59 -24.76 -5.43 -4.67
C GLY A 59 -23.95 -6.47 -3.91
N ILE A 60 -23.04 -6.01 -3.05
CA ILE A 60 -22.22 -6.91 -2.22
C ILE A 60 -22.85 -7.05 -0.83
N HIS A 61 -23.08 -8.30 -0.42
CA HIS A 61 -23.46 -8.67 0.95
C HIS A 61 -22.22 -9.08 1.75
N LEU A 62 -22.04 -8.52 2.96
CA LEU A 62 -20.98 -8.97 3.87
C LEU A 62 -21.31 -10.31 4.55
N PHE A 63 -22.61 -10.57 4.77
CA PHE A 63 -23.13 -11.81 5.33
C PHE A 63 -24.40 -12.21 4.57
N LYS A 64 -24.70 -13.52 4.52
CA LYS A 64 -25.82 -14.10 3.75
C LYS A 64 -27.19 -13.45 4.01
N HIS A 65 -27.42 -12.96 5.23
CA HIS A 65 -28.68 -12.33 5.65
C HIS A 65 -28.52 -10.86 6.04
N ALA A 66 -27.35 -10.25 5.82
CA ALA A 66 -27.14 -8.84 6.09
C ALA A 66 -27.73 -7.97 4.96
N PRO A 67 -28.19 -6.75 5.27
CA PRO A 67 -28.58 -5.79 4.24
C PRO A 67 -27.39 -5.46 3.32
N ARG A 68 -27.68 -5.14 2.06
CA ARG A 68 -26.67 -4.78 1.05
C ARG A 68 -25.92 -3.54 1.52
N GLY A 69 -24.59 -3.65 1.68
CA GLY A 69 -23.76 -2.55 2.16
C GLY A 69 -23.31 -1.60 1.04
N ILE A 70 -23.07 -2.16 -0.15
CA ILE A 70 -22.66 -1.41 -1.34
C ILE A 70 -23.58 -1.87 -2.48
N VAL A 71 -24.42 -0.97 -2.95
CA VAL A 71 -25.24 -1.14 -4.14
C VAL A 71 -24.45 -0.54 -5.30
N PHE A 72 -24.20 -1.32 -6.35
CA PHE A 72 -23.64 -0.75 -7.56
C PHE A 72 -24.80 -0.14 -8.32
N ASP A 73 -24.87 1.20 -8.37
CA ASP A 73 -25.66 1.83 -9.41
C ASP A 73 -25.18 1.29 -10.75
N TYR A 74 -26.10 0.99 -11.66
CA TYR A 74 -25.80 0.71 -13.05
C TYR A 74 -25.25 1.99 -13.67
N ILE A 75 -24.00 2.32 -13.35
CA ILE A 75 -23.25 3.32 -14.05
C ILE A 75 -23.00 2.68 -15.40
N ASP A 76 -23.95 2.99 -16.29
CA ASP A 76 -23.90 2.97 -17.74
C ASP A 76 -22.66 2.22 -18.20
N GLU A 77 -22.85 0.95 -18.58
CA GLU A 77 -21.80 0.05 -19.04
C GLU A 77 -20.69 0.89 -19.66
N PHE A 78 -19.59 1.11 -18.94
CA PHE A 78 -18.46 1.77 -19.55
C PHE A 78 -18.19 0.91 -20.77
N GLN A 79 -18.46 1.45 -21.95
CA GLN A 79 -18.24 0.82 -23.25
C GLN A 79 -16.72 0.72 -23.40
N GLN A 80 -16.08 -0.06 -22.53
CA GLN A 80 -14.73 -0.50 -22.67
C GLN A 80 -14.70 -1.14 -24.04
N PRO A 81 -13.82 -0.70 -24.94
CA PRO A 81 -13.75 -1.25 -26.28
C PRO A 81 -13.63 -2.77 -26.19
N ARG A 82 -14.74 -3.49 -26.42
CA ARG A 82 -14.79 -4.96 -26.36
C ARG A 82 -13.84 -5.59 -27.39
N LYS A 83 -13.45 -4.80 -28.39
CA LYS A 83 -12.42 -5.14 -29.37
C LYS A 83 -11.05 -4.76 -28.81
N LYS A 84 -10.19 -5.77 -28.62
CA LYS A 84 -8.76 -5.55 -28.41
C LYS A 84 -8.23 -4.64 -29.52
N PRO A 85 -7.51 -3.55 -29.20
CA PRO A 85 -6.88 -2.74 -30.22
C PRO A 85 -6.00 -3.64 -31.06
N ARG A 86 -6.22 -3.61 -32.37
CA ARG A 86 -5.46 -4.40 -33.33
C ARG A 86 -4.11 -3.72 -33.49
N ILE A 87 -3.21 -3.97 -32.54
CA ILE A 87 -1.82 -3.51 -32.60
C ILE A 87 -1.18 -4.29 -33.74
N LEU A 88 -1.17 -3.67 -34.92
CA LEU A 88 -0.39 -4.19 -36.03
C LEU A 88 1.07 -4.09 -35.61
N PRO A 89 1.89 -5.13 -35.84
CA PRO A 89 3.33 -5.00 -35.70
C PRO A 89 3.73 -3.78 -36.54
N GLY A 90 4.24 -2.76 -35.85
CA GLY A 90 4.62 -1.51 -36.48
C GLY A 90 5.68 -1.76 -37.53
N LYS A 91 5.78 -0.83 -38.50
CA LYS A 91 6.87 -0.81 -39.48
C LYS A 91 8.19 -0.98 -38.73
N GLU A 92 9.07 -1.88 -39.22
CA GLU A 92 10.35 -2.19 -38.58
C GLU A 92 11.04 -0.91 -38.10
N ILE A 93 11.27 -0.85 -36.79
CA ILE A 93 11.83 0.32 -36.15
C ILE A 93 13.33 0.26 -36.42
N ASP A 94 13.82 1.16 -37.28
CA ASP A 94 15.25 1.33 -37.47
C ASP A 94 15.85 1.98 -36.22
N GLU A 95 16.52 1.17 -35.40
CA GLU A 95 17.20 1.61 -34.18
C GLU A 95 18.29 2.66 -34.45
N LYS A 96 18.85 2.69 -35.68
CA LYS A 96 19.83 3.70 -36.09
C LYS A 96 19.21 4.98 -36.62
N SER A 97 17.88 5.00 -36.81
CA SER A 97 17.16 6.18 -37.27
C SER A 97 17.30 7.33 -36.28
N LYS A 98 17.55 8.52 -36.82
CA LYS A 98 17.57 9.77 -36.03
C LYS A 98 16.25 9.99 -35.29
N LYS A 99 15.11 9.61 -35.89
CA LYS A 99 13.79 9.77 -35.26
C LYS A 99 13.65 8.89 -34.02
N PHE A 100 14.07 7.63 -34.11
CA PHE A 100 14.03 6.68 -32.99
C PHE A 100 14.94 7.15 -31.85
N ARG A 101 16.19 7.50 -32.14
CA ARG A 101 17.13 8.02 -31.11
C ARG A 101 16.61 9.26 -30.41
N ARG A 102 16.00 10.20 -31.15
CA ARG A 102 15.43 11.43 -30.59
C ARG A 102 14.22 11.15 -29.70
N GLN A 103 13.38 10.18 -30.06
CA GLN A 103 12.27 9.72 -29.21
C GLN A 103 12.76 9.08 -27.91
N ILE A 104 13.75 8.19 -27.98
CA ILE A 104 14.34 7.58 -26.79
C ILE A 104 15.00 8.64 -25.90
N GLN A 105 15.75 9.59 -26.48
CA GLN A 105 16.36 10.69 -25.72
C GLN A 105 15.31 11.61 -25.08
N SER A 106 14.17 11.87 -25.75
CA SER A 106 13.10 12.67 -25.17
C SER A 106 12.34 11.96 -24.03
N ALA A 107 12.30 10.63 -24.07
CA ALA A 107 11.66 9.82 -23.03
C ALA A 107 12.61 9.49 -21.88
N ALA A 108 13.93 9.55 -22.11
CA ALA A 108 14.93 9.33 -21.10
C ALA A 108 14.93 10.48 -20.09
N VAL A 109 14.43 10.22 -18.90
CA VAL A 109 14.57 11.12 -17.75
C VAL A 109 16.01 11.02 -17.26
N ASN A 110 16.70 12.16 -17.09
CA ASN A 110 18.07 12.14 -16.59
C ASN A 110 18.08 11.62 -15.14
N ALA A 111 19.00 10.72 -14.84
CA ALA A 111 19.15 10.18 -13.50
C ALA A 111 19.46 11.28 -12.45
N GLU A 112 20.20 12.32 -12.86
CA GLU A 112 20.51 13.46 -11.99
C GLU A 112 19.25 14.22 -11.58
N ASP A 113 18.32 14.45 -12.52
CA ASP A 113 17.06 15.16 -12.26
C ASP A 113 16.16 14.37 -11.27
N ILE A 114 16.15 13.04 -11.39
CA ILE A 114 15.43 12.15 -10.45
C ILE A 114 16.05 12.25 -9.06
N MET A 115 17.38 12.16 -8.98
CA MET A 115 18.10 12.21 -7.70
C MET A 115 17.97 13.59 -7.03
N ALA A 116 18.03 14.68 -7.80
CA ALA A 116 17.79 16.03 -7.31
C ALA A 116 16.36 16.18 -6.77
N THR A 117 15.35 15.74 -7.55
CA THR A 117 13.95 15.79 -7.13
C THR A 117 13.70 14.98 -5.85
N ALA A 118 14.31 13.81 -5.73
CA ALA A 118 14.22 12.97 -4.54
C ALA A 118 14.84 13.65 -3.31
N ARG A 119 16.03 14.26 -3.46
CA ARG A 119 16.68 15.01 -2.38
C ARG A 119 15.83 16.19 -1.91
N ASP A 120 15.29 16.96 -2.84
CA ASP A 120 14.42 18.11 -2.54
C ASP A 120 13.15 17.67 -1.79
N ALA A 121 12.53 16.57 -2.23
CA ALA A 121 11.36 16.01 -1.55
C ALA A 121 11.69 15.57 -0.12
N CYS A 122 12.83 14.89 0.07
CA CYS A 122 13.32 14.49 1.39
C CYS A 122 13.56 15.71 2.30
N GLN A 123 14.25 16.74 1.81
CA GLN A 123 14.50 17.96 2.59
C GLN A 123 13.21 18.66 3.00
N LYS A 124 12.24 18.77 2.08
CA LYS A 124 10.90 19.33 2.39
C LYS A 124 10.17 18.51 3.44
N ALA A 125 10.26 17.18 3.39
CA ALA A 125 9.63 16.31 4.38
C ALA A 125 10.28 16.47 5.76
N LEU A 126 11.61 16.55 5.82
CA LEU A 126 12.35 16.79 7.07
C LEU A 126 11.97 18.13 7.70
N ALA A 127 11.97 19.22 6.92
CA ALA A 127 11.57 20.53 7.43
C ALA A 127 10.13 20.54 7.98
N ARG A 128 9.21 19.81 7.34
CA ARG A 128 7.82 19.67 7.82
C ARG A 128 7.74 18.88 9.12
N LEU A 129 8.57 17.86 9.29
CA LEU A 129 8.64 17.08 10.53
C LEU A 129 9.18 17.93 11.67
N GLU A 130 10.29 18.62 11.45
CA GLU A 130 10.89 19.53 12.44
C GLU A 130 9.93 20.64 12.87
N ALA A 131 9.20 21.23 11.92
CA ALA A 131 8.18 22.24 12.23
C ALA A 131 7.04 21.68 13.11
N LYS A 132 6.60 20.44 12.86
CA LYS A 132 5.58 19.78 13.69
C LYS A 132 6.12 19.49 15.09
N ASP A 133 7.35 19.01 15.21
CA ASP A 133 7.98 18.74 16.50
C ASP A 133 8.19 20.02 17.31
N ALA A 134 8.61 21.10 16.66
CA ALA A 134 8.74 22.42 17.28
C ALA A 134 7.37 22.95 17.76
N ALA A 135 6.32 22.80 16.94
CA ALA A 135 4.96 23.19 17.31
C ALA A 135 4.42 22.37 18.49
N ALA A 136 4.67 21.06 18.51
CA ALA A 136 4.28 20.18 19.61
C ALA A 136 5.01 20.55 20.91
N LYS A 137 6.32 20.81 20.86
CA LYS A 137 7.10 21.29 22.01
C LYS A 137 6.60 22.64 22.52
N ALA A 138 6.28 23.57 21.63
CA ALA A 138 5.72 24.86 22.02
C ALA A 138 4.32 24.73 22.65
N ALA A 139 3.48 23.83 22.14
CA ALA A 139 2.17 23.55 22.73
C ALA A 139 2.31 22.92 24.13
N ALA A 140 3.23 21.96 24.31
CA ALA A 140 3.51 21.36 25.60
C ALA A 140 3.95 22.41 26.63
N LYS A 141 4.87 23.32 26.27
CA LYS A 141 5.29 24.41 27.16
C LYS A 141 4.15 25.34 27.55
N ARG A 142 3.29 25.73 26.59
CA ARG A 142 2.11 26.57 26.91
C ARG A 142 1.15 25.87 27.86
N GLU A 143 0.97 24.56 27.70
CA GLU A 143 0.12 23.79 28.61
C GLU A 143 0.74 23.66 30.00
N GLU A 144 2.07 23.45 30.10
CA GLU A 144 2.79 23.46 31.37
C GLU A 144 2.66 24.80 32.09
N GLU A 145 2.82 25.92 31.38
CA GLU A 145 2.62 27.28 31.91
C GLU A 145 1.16 27.49 32.38
N ARG A 146 0.18 27.03 31.60
CA ARG A 146 -1.24 27.09 31.98
C ARG A 146 -1.51 26.28 33.24
N ILE A 147 -0.94 25.08 33.34
CA ILE A 147 -1.05 24.22 34.52
C ILE A 147 -0.37 24.88 35.73
N ALA A 148 0.80 25.50 35.55
CA ALA A 148 1.51 26.21 36.61
C ALA A 148 0.70 27.41 37.14
N GLU A 149 0.09 28.20 36.26
CA GLU A 149 -0.77 29.31 36.66
C GLU A 149 -2.04 28.83 37.39
N LEU A 150 -2.66 27.74 36.92
CA LEU A 150 -3.78 27.12 37.61
C LEU A 150 -3.39 26.58 38.99
N LYS A 151 -2.20 25.99 39.13
CA LYS A 151 -1.64 25.58 40.42
C LYS A 151 -1.42 26.79 41.34
N ARG A 152 -0.95 27.92 40.83
CA ARG A 152 -0.76 29.17 41.59
C ARG A 152 -2.08 29.72 42.13
N ILE A 153 -3.14 29.71 41.31
CA ILE A 153 -4.45 30.28 41.68
C ILE A 153 -5.26 29.34 42.60
N ARG A 154 -5.28 28.02 42.34
CA ARG A 154 -6.15 27.05 43.03
C ARG A 154 -5.44 26.08 44.00
N GLY A 155 -4.11 26.08 44.07
CA GLY A 155 -3.32 25.10 44.84
C GLY A 155 -3.27 23.71 44.19
N GLU A 156 -2.70 22.71 44.87
CA GLU A 156 -2.48 21.35 44.30
C GLU A 156 -3.70 20.41 44.32
N ARG A 157 -4.83 20.84 44.91
CA ARG A 157 -5.96 19.95 45.25
C ARG A 157 -6.84 19.54 44.05
N TRP A 158 -6.76 20.25 42.92
CA TRP A 158 -7.65 20.04 41.76
C TRP A 158 -7.20 18.90 40.83
N LEU A 159 -5.89 18.65 40.70
CA LEU A 159 -5.34 17.63 39.80
C LEU A 159 -5.72 16.18 40.17
N PRO A 160 -5.67 15.76 41.46
CA PRO A 160 -6.07 14.40 41.84
C PRO A 160 -7.58 14.15 41.78
N SER A 161 -8.42 15.19 41.81
CA SER A 161 -9.89 15.03 41.69
C SER A 161 -10.30 14.70 40.26
N ILE A 162 -9.72 15.36 39.26
CA ILE A 162 -9.98 15.07 37.85
C ILE A 162 -9.45 13.69 37.47
N ALA A 163 -8.25 13.30 37.92
CA ALA A 163 -7.72 11.95 37.69
C ALA A 163 -8.61 10.85 38.31
N ARG A 164 -9.29 11.16 39.43
CA ARG A 164 -10.25 10.26 40.08
C ARG A 164 -11.59 10.20 39.34
N GLU A 165 -12.04 11.32 38.77
CA GLU A 165 -13.23 11.37 37.89
C GLU A 165 -12.99 10.66 36.55
N MET A 166 -11.82 10.82 35.94
CA MET A 166 -11.46 10.12 34.70
C MET A 166 -11.34 8.61 34.90
N ARG A 167 -10.97 8.12 36.10
CA ARG A 167 -11.04 6.68 36.44
C ARG A 167 -12.46 6.15 36.61
N LYS A 168 -13.45 7.03 36.76
CA LYS A 168 -14.83 6.66 37.07
C LYS A 168 -15.65 6.34 35.81
N TYR A 169 -15.14 6.69 34.63
CA TYR A 169 -15.71 6.32 33.34
C TYR A 169 -14.70 5.47 32.57
N PRO A 170 -14.95 4.15 32.40
CA PRO A 170 -14.12 3.28 31.57
C PRO A 170 -14.21 3.61 30.08
#